data_AF-A0A1C6SSK3-F1
#
_entry.id   AF-A0A1C6SSK3-F1
#
_cell.length_a   1.000
_cell.length_b   1.000
_cell.length_c   1.000
_cell.angle_alpha   90.00
_cell.angle_beta   90.00
_cell.angle_gamma   90.00
#
_symmetry.space_group_name_H-M   'P 1'
#
loop_
_entity.id
_entity.type
_entity.pdbx_description
1 polymer ?
#
loop_
_entity_poly.entity_id
_entity_poly.type
_entity_poly.pdbx_seq_one_letter_code
_entity_poly.pdbx_strand_id
1 'polypeptide(L)'
;MERHTSEPSKWGQRLTRMDFTVTRENGRWKVVSKSATMLNTNTVVEDPAVLAAVRGQHTKTVTYVNTVVAQSSEELSAAESRYKDTPILDFINHVQTEVVTKALAGTAYAGLPVLSIAAPFSRTAIFPQGDVRIRDVAGLYVYDNTLEAVVLSGAEVKAYLEYSAKYFRTFAVGDTVDPATISDPLVPDYNYDVISGVDYDIDISKPVGQRIIRLVMPGTGTPVAADAQFVIAVNNYRRSGGGNFPGVVKTQVYNQQQEIRQLLIDWAQAKGVINPADFFVPNWKLVREGVSVF
;
A
#
# COMPACT_ATOMS: atom_id res chain seq x y z
N MET A 1 -13.78 -23.09 -30.78
CA MET A 1 -12.89 -23.44 -29.66
C MET A 1 -13.37 -22.64 -28.46
N GLU A 2 -14.31 -23.16 -27.69
CA GLU A 2 -14.85 -22.44 -26.53
C GLU A 2 -13.84 -22.57 -25.39
N ARG A 3 -13.34 -21.44 -24.89
CA ARG A 3 -12.50 -21.40 -23.69
C ARG A 3 -13.40 -21.58 -22.48
N HIS A 4 -13.11 -22.60 -21.66
CA HIS A 4 -13.80 -22.85 -20.40
C HIS A 4 -12.89 -22.39 -19.27
N THR A 5 -13.05 -21.12 -18.88
CA THR A 5 -12.24 -20.52 -17.83
C THR A 5 -13.12 -20.31 -16.60
N SER A 6 -12.59 -20.61 -15.42
CA SER A 6 -13.20 -20.20 -14.15
C SER A 6 -12.12 -19.68 -13.22
N GLU A 7 -12.49 -18.67 -12.43
CA GLU A 7 -11.66 -18.02 -11.43
C GLU A 7 -12.45 -17.98 -10.12
N PRO A 8 -12.25 -18.95 -9.19
CA PRO A 8 -13.03 -19.06 -7.96
C PRO A 8 -12.60 -18.02 -6.91
N SER A 9 -12.69 -16.74 -7.27
CA SER A 9 -12.35 -15.61 -6.41
C SER A 9 -10.97 -15.77 -5.74
N LYS A 10 -10.82 -15.34 -4.48
CA LYS A 10 -9.56 -15.30 -3.73
C LYS A 10 -9.67 -15.91 -2.33
N TRP A 11 -8.52 -16.15 -1.70
CA TRP A 11 -8.38 -16.56 -0.29
C TRP A 11 -9.16 -17.83 0.10
N GLY A 12 -9.43 -18.71 -0.86
CA GLY A 12 -10.21 -19.92 -0.64
C GLY A 12 -11.69 -19.66 -0.28
N GLN A 13 -12.23 -18.47 -0.55
CA GLN A 13 -13.63 -18.13 -0.23
C GLN A 13 -14.64 -18.81 -1.17
N ARG A 14 -14.21 -19.22 -2.35
CA ARG A 14 -15.05 -19.91 -3.34
C ARG A 14 -14.34 -21.14 -3.89
N LEU A 15 -15.12 -22.08 -4.39
CA LEU A 15 -14.68 -23.25 -5.14
C LEU A 15 -15.56 -23.38 -6.38
N THR A 16 -14.96 -23.54 -7.56
CA THR A 16 -15.73 -23.87 -8.77
C THR A 16 -15.84 -25.37 -8.92
N ARG A 17 -17.07 -25.90 -8.92
CA ARG A 17 -17.36 -27.26 -9.39
C ARG A 17 -17.69 -27.21 -10.88
N MET A 18 -17.02 -28.03 -11.67
CA MET A 18 -17.33 -28.23 -13.09
C MET A 18 -17.80 -29.66 -13.30
N ASP A 19 -19.01 -29.82 -13.84
CA ASP A 19 -19.61 -31.13 -14.13
C ASP A 19 -19.63 -31.33 -15.65
N PHE A 20 -19.13 -32.46 -16.13
CA PHE A 20 -19.10 -32.81 -17.55
C PHE A 20 -19.82 -34.13 -17.78
N THR A 21 -20.74 -34.14 -18.74
CA THR A 21 -21.27 -35.38 -19.32
C THR A 21 -20.50 -35.67 -20.59
N VAL A 22 -19.93 -36.87 -20.70
CA VAL A 22 -19.17 -37.29 -21.88
C VAL A 22 -19.74 -38.58 -22.48
N THR A 23 -19.65 -38.71 -23.79
CA THR A 23 -19.97 -39.93 -24.53
C THR A 23 -18.76 -40.37 -25.34
N ARG A 24 -18.68 -41.67 -25.67
CA ARG A 24 -17.61 -42.23 -26.49
C ARG A 24 -18.16 -42.57 -27.88
N GLU A 25 -17.70 -41.84 -28.89
CA GLU A 25 -18.10 -42.01 -30.30
C GLU A 25 -16.84 -42.34 -31.13
N ASN A 26 -16.87 -43.42 -31.93
CA ASN A 26 -15.75 -43.82 -32.80
C ASN A 26 -14.39 -43.89 -32.08
N GLY A 27 -14.38 -44.44 -30.87
CA GLY A 27 -13.19 -44.56 -30.03
C GLY A 27 -12.74 -43.26 -29.35
N ARG A 28 -13.41 -42.12 -29.57
CA ARG A 28 -13.07 -40.79 -29.03
C ARG A 28 -14.10 -40.32 -28.01
N TRP A 29 -13.64 -39.64 -26.96
CA TRP A 29 -14.52 -38.98 -26.00
C TRP A 29 -15.03 -37.65 -26.57
N LYS A 30 -16.31 -37.39 -26.36
CA LYS A 30 -17.01 -36.16 -26.76
C LYS A 30 -17.82 -35.65 -25.58
N VAL A 31 -17.67 -34.36 -25.28
CA VAL A 31 -18.49 -33.71 -24.25
C VAL A 31 -19.90 -33.52 -24.79
N VAL A 32 -20.87 -34.09 -24.08
CA VAL A 32 -22.31 -34.00 -24.37
C VAL A 32 -22.90 -32.76 -23.71
N SER A 33 -22.55 -32.53 -22.45
CA SER A 33 -22.98 -31.34 -21.70
C SER A 33 -21.94 -30.96 -20.67
N LYS A 34 -22.01 -29.71 -20.23
CA LYS A 34 -21.15 -29.14 -19.20
C LYS A 34 -21.94 -28.14 -18.37
N SER A 35 -21.64 -28.06 -17.09
CA SER A 35 -22.13 -27.01 -16.20
C SER A 35 -21.04 -26.63 -15.21
N ALA A 36 -21.16 -25.42 -14.66
CA ALA A 36 -20.28 -24.93 -13.61
C ALA A 36 -21.11 -24.31 -12.50
N THR A 37 -20.68 -24.49 -11.26
CA THR A 37 -21.31 -23.90 -10.08
C THR A 37 -20.24 -23.35 -9.16
N MET A 38 -20.43 -22.11 -8.72
CA MET A 38 -19.57 -21.49 -7.72
C MET A 38 -20.12 -21.80 -6.34
N LEU A 39 -19.30 -22.45 -5.52
CA LEU A 39 -19.64 -22.86 -4.16
C LEU A 39 -18.95 -21.94 -3.16
N ASN A 40 -19.56 -21.79 -1.98
CA ASN A 40 -19.06 -20.95 -0.92
C ASN A 40 -18.46 -21.84 0.16
N THR A 41 -17.21 -21.58 0.54
CA THR A 41 -16.56 -22.42 1.55
C THR A 41 -17.07 -22.15 2.96
N ASN A 42 -17.66 -20.98 3.19
CA ASN A 42 -18.24 -20.61 4.49
C ASN A 42 -19.63 -21.22 4.78
N THR A 43 -20.20 -22.01 3.86
CA THR A 43 -21.51 -22.66 4.04
C THR A 43 -21.40 -24.14 4.40
N VAL A 44 -20.19 -24.64 4.66
CA VAL A 44 -19.94 -26.04 5.02
C VAL A 44 -19.20 -26.13 6.36
N VAL A 45 -19.39 -27.24 7.05
CA VAL A 45 -18.61 -27.54 8.27
C VAL A 45 -17.22 -27.99 7.84
N GLU A 46 -16.21 -27.50 8.58
CA GLU A 46 -14.81 -27.85 8.36
C GLU A 46 -14.57 -29.36 8.56
N ASP A 47 -13.76 -29.97 7.70
CA ASP A 47 -13.42 -31.38 7.81
C ASP A 47 -12.47 -31.62 9.01
N PRO A 48 -12.84 -32.46 9.98
CA PRO A 48 -12.03 -32.69 11.18
C PRO A 48 -10.63 -33.26 10.90
N ALA A 49 -10.47 -34.07 9.85
CA ALA A 49 -9.19 -34.65 9.48
C ALA A 49 -8.25 -33.59 8.89
N VAL A 50 -8.79 -32.67 8.07
CA VAL A 50 -8.04 -31.52 7.55
C VAL A 50 -7.60 -30.62 8.70
N LEU A 51 -8.51 -30.28 9.62
CA LEU A 51 -8.19 -29.47 10.79
C LEU A 51 -7.09 -30.10 11.65
N ALA A 52 -7.18 -31.41 11.90
CA ALA A 52 -6.17 -32.15 12.65
C ALA A 52 -4.80 -32.11 11.95
N ALA A 53 -4.78 -32.28 10.62
CA ALA A 53 -3.54 -32.30 9.83
C ALA A 53 -2.78 -30.97 9.86
N VAL A 54 -3.47 -29.82 10.00
CA VAL A 54 -2.85 -28.48 9.98
C VAL A 54 -2.75 -27.81 11.36
N ARG A 55 -3.30 -28.42 12.41
CA ARG A 55 -3.37 -27.82 13.76
C ARG A 55 -2.02 -27.40 14.31
N GLY A 56 -0.99 -28.21 14.08
CA GLY A 56 0.38 -27.91 14.53
C GLY A 56 0.95 -26.66 13.86
N GLN A 57 0.82 -26.55 12.54
CA GLN A 57 1.23 -25.38 11.76
C GLN A 57 0.44 -24.15 12.19
N HIS A 58 -0.89 -24.26 12.33
CA HIS A 58 -1.75 -23.18 12.79
C HIS A 58 -1.30 -22.64 14.14
N THR A 59 -1.07 -23.52 15.13
CA THR A 59 -0.65 -23.12 16.47
C THR A 59 0.70 -22.40 16.44
N LYS A 60 1.67 -22.93 15.66
CA LYS A 60 2.98 -22.29 15.46
C LYS A 60 2.85 -20.90 14.83
N THR A 61 2.05 -20.77 13.77
CA THR A 61 1.80 -19.48 13.11
C THR A 61 1.14 -18.49 14.04
N VAL A 62 0.07 -18.88 14.75
CA VAL A 62 -0.61 -18.02 15.73
C VAL A 62 0.35 -17.56 16.83
N THR A 63 1.21 -18.46 17.32
CA THR A 63 2.21 -18.10 18.33
C THR A 63 3.19 -17.08 17.76
N TYR A 64 3.74 -17.36 16.57
CA TYR A 64 4.69 -16.48 15.91
C TYR A 64 4.13 -15.08 15.66
N VAL A 65 2.96 -14.96 15.04
CA VAL A 65 2.38 -13.65 14.69
C VAL A 65 1.95 -12.83 15.92
N ASN A 66 1.79 -13.47 17.08
CA ASN A 66 1.51 -12.81 18.35
C ASN A 66 2.77 -12.37 19.12
N THR A 67 3.96 -12.62 18.59
CA THR A 67 5.22 -12.13 19.17
C THR A 67 5.23 -10.60 19.17
N VAL A 68 5.52 -10.01 20.33
CA VAL A 68 5.68 -8.56 20.50
C VAL A 68 6.99 -8.13 19.84
N VAL A 69 6.94 -7.08 19.03
CA VAL A 69 8.08 -6.51 18.32
C VAL A 69 8.53 -5.17 18.92
N ALA A 70 7.60 -4.39 19.48
CA ALA A 70 7.87 -3.10 20.10
C ALA A 70 6.71 -2.68 21.02
N GLN A 71 6.90 -1.57 21.73
CA GLN A 71 5.83 -0.84 22.40
C GLN A 71 5.44 0.40 21.58
N SER A 72 4.16 0.68 21.37
CA SER A 72 3.70 1.98 20.86
C SER A 72 3.39 2.92 22.02
N SER A 73 3.88 4.16 21.98
CA SER A 73 3.60 5.15 23.04
C SER A 73 2.14 5.60 23.08
N GLU A 74 1.46 5.54 21.93
CA GLU A 74 0.04 5.82 21.75
C GLU A 74 -0.57 4.89 20.69
N GLU A 75 -1.89 4.89 20.56
CA GLU A 75 -2.55 4.15 19.48
C GLU A 75 -2.36 4.85 18.14
N LEU A 76 -1.87 4.13 17.13
CA LEU A 76 -1.76 4.62 15.76
C LEU A 76 -2.79 3.89 14.89
N SER A 77 -3.68 4.62 14.23
CA SER A 77 -4.78 4.05 13.43
C SER A 77 -4.68 4.46 11.97
N ALA A 78 -4.96 3.50 11.08
CA ALA A 78 -4.98 3.72 9.63
C ALA A 78 -6.36 4.13 9.08
N ALA A 79 -7.36 4.30 9.96
CA ALA A 79 -8.75 4.55 9.55
C ALA A 79 -8.92 5.78 8.65
N GLU A 80 -8.13 6.82 8.91
CA GLU A 80 -8.18 8.09 8.18
C GLU A 80 -7.08 8.24 7.12
N SER A 81 -6.14 7.30 7.01
CA SER A 81 -4.94 7.38 6.16
C SER A 81 -5.21 7.54 4.66
N ARG A 82 -6.47 7.35 4.23
CA ARG A 82 -6.90 7.58 2.85
C ARG A 82 -7.15 9.05 2.51
N TYR A 83 -7.34 9.90 3.51
CA TYR A 83 -7.77 11.29 3.32
C TYR A 83 -7.16 12.29 4.32
N LYS A 84 -6.42 11.81 5.32
CA LYS A 84 -5.56 12.60 6.20
C LYS A 84 -4.17 11.99 6.26
N ASP A 85 -3.20 12.85 6.51
CA ASP A 85 -1.88 12.40 6.90
C ASP A 85 -1.92 11.78 8.30
N THR A 86 -1.27 10.62 8.47
CA THR A 86 -1.42 9.82 9.69
C THR A 86 -0.08 9.24 10.14
N PRO A 87 0.20 9.21 11.45
CA PRO A 87 1.46 8.68 11.96
C PRO A 87 1.73 7.23 11.52
N ILE A 88 0.72 6.38 11.42
CA ILE A 88 0.93 4.97 11.06
C ILE A 88 1.44 4.78 9.61
N LEU A 89 1.06 5.66 8.67
CA LEU A 89 1.65 5.67 7.33
C LEU A 89 3.04 6.30 7.32
N ASP A 90 3.22 7.37 8.11
CA ASP A 90 4.53 8.00 8.25
C ASP A 90 5.57 7.07 8.88
N PHE A 91 5.15 6.13 9.72
CA PHE A 91 6.02 5.06 10.19
C PHE A 91 6.60 4.24 9.03
N ILE A 92 5.78 3.85 8.04
CA ILE A 92 6.26 3.14 6.85
C ILE A 92 7.27 4.00 6.09
N ASN A 93 6.88 5.25 5.83
CA ASN A 93 7.69 6.18 5.07
C ASN A 93 9.04 6.48 5.75
N HIS A 94 9.03 6.67 7.07
CA HIS A 94 10.21 6.94 7.86
C HIS A 94 11.20 5.78 7.80
N VAL A 95 10.75 4.54 8.02
CA VAL A 95 11.62 3.36 7.94
C VAL A 95 12.19 3.18 6.54
N GLN A 96 11.37 3.34 5.50
CA GLN A 96 11.83 3.27 4.11
C GLN A 96 12.91 4.33 3.82
N THR A 97 12.68 5.57 4.24
CA THR A 97 13.63 6.68 4.10
C THR A 97 14.93 6.39 4.83
N GLU A 98 14.90 5.98 6.11
CA GLU A 98 16.13 5.68 6.88
C GLU A 98 16.95 4.56 6.22
N VAL A 99 16.29 3.47 5.80
CA VAL A 99 16.95 2.33 5.16
C VAL A 99 17.63 2.76 3.85
N VAL A 100 16.91 3.48 2.99
CA VAL A 100 17.46 3.93 1.71
C VAL A 100 18.55 4.96 1.93
N THR A 101 18.35 5.99 2.76
CA THR A 101 19.38 7.00 3.06
C THR A 101 20.67 6.36 3.56
N LYS A 102 20.58 5.40 4.49
CA LYS A 102 21.75 4.67 4.99
C LYS A 102 22.45 3.88 3.89
N ALA A 103 21.69 3.19 3.04
CA ALA A 103 22.24 2.38 1.96
C ALA A 103 22.90 3.23 0.84
N LEU A 104 22.48 4.48 0.67
CA LEU A 104 23.06 5.39 -0.31
C LEU A 104 24.36 6.06 0.17
N ALA A 105 24.71 5.96 1.45
CA ALA A 105 25.94 6.54 1.98
C ALA A 105 27.17 6.03 1.20
N GLY A 106 28.00 6.94 0.71
CA GLY A 106 29.18 6.61 -0.11
C GLY A 106 28.89 6.31 -1.57
N THR A 107 27.63 6.35 -2.01
CA THR A 107 27.27 6.25 -3.44
C THR A 107 27.20 7.64 -4.09
N ALA A 108 27.06 7.68 -5.42
CA ALA A 108 26.85 8.93 -6.15
C ALA A 108 25.53 9.66 -5.78
N TYR A 109 24.61 8.99 -5.09
CA TYR A 109 23.30 9.53 -4.71
C TYR A 109 23.22 9.99 -3.26
N ALA A 110 24.30 9.88 -2.48
CA ALA A 110 24.33 10.20 -1.04
C ALA A 110 23.88 11.64 -0.70
N GLY A 111 24.03 12.57 -1.65
CA GLY A 111 23.63 13.97 -1.48
C GLY A 111 22.21 14.31 -1.92
N LEU A 112 21.45 13.35 -2.48
CA LEU A 112 20.08 13.59 -2.91
C LEU A 112 19.10 13.39 -1.75
N PRO A 113 18.08 14.25 -1.60
CA PRO A 113 17.00 14.00 -0.65
C PRO A 113 16.27 12.70 -0.98
N VAL A 114 15.93 11.93 0.04
CA VAL A 114 15.15 10.70 -0.08
C VAL A 114 13.69 11.00 0.26
N LEU A 115 12.80 10.70 -0.68
CA LEU A 115 11.36 10.70 -0.50
C LEU A 115 10.88 9.26 -0.36
N SER A 116 9.76 9.02 0.33
CA SER A 116 9.17 7.68 0.42
C SER A 116 7.71 7.70 0.00
N ILE A 117 7.28 6.67 -0.75
CA ILE A 117 5.87 6.42 -1.02
C ILE A 117 5.30 5.41 -0.02
N ALA A 118 4.03 5.56 0.33
CA ALA A 118 3.24 4.55 1.02
C ALA A 118 1.78 4.59 0.58
N ALA A 119 1.13 3.43 0.50
CA ALA A 119 -0.31 3.32 0.26
C ALA A 119 -1.05 2.89 1.53
N PRO A 120 -2.27 3.37 1.79
CA PRO A 120 -3.11 2.93 2.90
C PRO A 120 -3.76 1.57 2.58
N PHE A 121 -2.98 0.49 2.62
CA PHE A 121 -3.45 -0.86 2.24
C PHE A 121 -4.60 -1.40 3.12
N SER A 122 -4.72 -0.90 4.35
CA SER A 122 -5.69 -1.39 5.33
C SER A 122 -6.34 -0.21 6.05
N ARG A 123 -7.67 -0.12 5.94
CA ARG A 123 -8.48 0.88 6.67
C ARG A 123 -8.65 0.54 8.16
N THR A 124 -8.22 -0.64 8.59
CA THR A 124 -8.44 -1.17 9.94
C THR A 124 -7.15 -1.53 10.64
N ALA A 125 -5.99 -1.22 10.05
CA ALA A 125 -4.71 -1.42 10.71
C ALA A 125 -4.61 -0.48 11.92
N ILE A 126 -4.19 -1.06 13.05
CA ILE A 126 -4.01 -0.35 14.31
C ILE A 126 -2.72 -0.88 14.93
N PHE A 127 -1.84 0.03 15.34
CA PHE A 127 -0.83 -0.28 16.36
C PHE A 127 -1.43 0.15 17.69
N PRO A 128 -1.81 -0.80 18.57
CA PRO A 128 -2.38 -0.43 19.85
C PRO A 128 -1.33 0.30 20.68
N GLN A 129 -1.79 1.16 21.59
CA GLN A 129 -0.90 1.62 22.67
C GLN A 129 -0.39 0.40 23.45
N GLY A 130 0.92 0.36 23.72
CA GLY A 130 1.59 -0.80 24.32
C GLY A 130 2.04 -1.82 23.28
N ASP A 131 1.78 -3.11 23.52
CA ASP A 131 2.33 -4.21 22.71
C ASP A 131 1.93 -4.16 21.22
N VAL A 132 2.89 -3.82 20.37
CA VAL A 132 2.80 -4.03 18.92
C VAL A 132 3.37 -5.40 18.57
N ARG A 133 2.62 -6.21 17.85
CA ARG A 133 2.99 -7.58 17.47
C ARG A 133 3.24 -7.69 15.97
N ILE A 134 3.88 -8.80 15.55
CA ILE A 134 4.12 -9.10 14.13
C ILE A 134 2.83 -9.00 13.29
N ARG A 135 1.69 -9.50 13.80
CA ARG A 135 0.39 -9.42 13.12
C ARG A 135 -0.09 -7.99 12.89
N ASP A 136 0.27 -7.06 13.77
CA ASP A 136 -0.19 -5.67 13.69
C ASP A 136 0.57 -4.98 12.54
N VAL A 137 1.90 -5.19 12.45
CA VAL A 137 2.72 -4.74 11.31
C VAL A 137 2.30 -5.42 10.00
N ALA A 138 1.96 -6.71 10.04
CA ALA A 138 1.43 -7.42 8.87
C ALA A 138 0.05 -6.90 8.44
N GLY A 139 -0.79 -6.48 9.39
CA GLY A 139 -2.09 -5.86 9.11
C GLY A 139 -1.97 -4.47 8.48
N LEU A 140 -0.89 -3.75 8.77
CA LEU A 140 -0.55 -2.47 8.13
C LEU A 140 0.00 -2.67 6.71
N TYR A 141 1.02 -3.52 6.54
CA TYR A 141 1.65 -3.79 5.23
C TYR A 141 1.41 -5.25 4.79
N VAL A 142 0.24 -5.49 4.18
CA VAL A 142 -0.26 -6.85 3.87
C VAL A 142 0.43 -7.55 2.70
N TYR A 143 1.20 -6.82 1.89
CA TYR A 143 1.89 -7.36 0.72
C TYR A 143 3.35 -7.69 1.02
N ASP A 144 3.85 -8.77 0.44
CA ASP A 144 5.26 -9.16 0.49
C ASP A 144 6.01 -8.40 -0.61
N ASN A 145 6.11 -7.08 -0.45
CA ASN A 145 6.85 -6.24 -1.38
C ASN A 145 8.22 -5.90 -0.82
N THR A 146 9.23 -5.96 -1.69
CA THR A 146 10.58 -5.54 -1.36
C THR A 146 10.78 -4.05 -1.59
N LEU A 147 11.64 -3.44 -0.76
CA LEU A 147 12.03 -2.04 -0.89
C LEU A 147 13.04 -1.86 -2.03
N GLU A 148 12.77 -0.87 -2.88
CA GLU A 148 13.63 -0.42 -3.97
C GLU A 148 13.72 1.11 -3.94
N ALA A 149 14.62 1.69 -4.72
CA ALA A 149 14.62 3.13 -4.94
C ALA A 149 15.04 3.51 -6.37
N VAL A 150 14.49 4.60 -6.88
CA VAL A 150 14.80 5.17 -8.21
C VAL A 150 15.00 6.69 -8.10
N VAL A 151 15.61 7.32 -9.11
CA VAL A 151 15.76 8.78 -9.15
C VAL A 151 14.64 9.40 -9.98
N LEU A 152 13.96 10.40 -9.41
CA LEU A 152 12.95 11.22 -10.07
C LEU A 152 13.33 12.70 -10.01
N SER A 153 12.98 13.45 -11.06
CA SER A 153 13.02 14.92 -11.02
C SER A 153 11.83 15.49 -10.24
N GLY A 154 11.91 16.75 -9.82
CA GLY A 154 10.78 17.45 -9.20
C GLY A 154 9.53 17.50 -10.08
N ALA A 155 9.70 17.60 -11.39
CA ALA A 155 8.59 17.49 -12.34
C ALA A 155 7.94 16.10 -12.33
N GLU A 156 8.75 15.04 -12.23
CA GLU A 156 8.26 13.67 -12.15
C GLU A 156 7.59 13.37 -10.81
N VAL A 157 8.11 13.90 -9.70
CA VAL A 157 7.47 13.83 -8.37
C VAL A 157 6.09 14.50 -8.43
N LYS A 158 5.99 15.69 -9.04
CA LYS A 158 4.69 16.35 -9.22
C LYS A 158 3.74 15.51 -10.07
N ALA A 159 4.21 14.97 -11.20
CA ALA A 159 3.39 14.12 -12.07
C ALA A 159 2.92 12.83 -11.37
N TYR A 160 3.76 12.26 -10.51
CA TYR A 160 3.43 11.11 -9.68
C TYR A 160 2.31 11.44 -8.69
N LEU A 161 2.44 12.56 -7.96
CA LEU A 161 1.42 13.04 -7.02
C LEU A 161 0.09 13.36 -7.72
N GLU A 162 0.12 14.01 -8.89
CA GLU A 162 -1.07 14.26 -9.71
C GLU A 162 -1.77 12.97 -10.13
N TYR A 163 -0.99 11.96 -10.52
CA TYR A 163 -1.52 10.64 -10.85
C TYR A 163 -2.15 9.97 -9.63
N SER A 164 -1.49 10.03 -8.47
CA SER A 164 -2.00 9.48 -7.21
C SER A 164 -3.29 10.17 -6.79
N ALA A 165 -3.34 11.49 -6.93
CA ALA A 165 -4.47 12.32 -6.52
C ALA A 165 -5.77 12.01 -7.25
N LYS A 166 -5.74 11.28 -8.38
CA LYS A 166 -6.95 10.77 -9.06
C LYS A 166 -7.83 9.90 -8.15
N TYR A 167 -7.25 9.37 -7.06
CA TYR A 167 -7.95 8.63 -6.03
C TYR A 167 -9.19 9.36 -5.50
N PHE A 168 -9.15 10.69 -5.40
CA PHE A 168 -10.28 11.47 -4.89
C PHE A 168 -11.30 11.78 -5.98
N ARG A 169 -12.58 11.79 -5.63
CA ARG A 169 -13.62 12.40 -6.50
C ARG A 169 -13.38 13.90 -6.59
N THR A 170 -13.84 14.53 -7.67
CA THR A 170 -13.85 16.00 -7.75
C THR A 170 -15.08 16.53 -7.02
N PHE A 171 -14.87 17.46 -6.09
CA PHE A 171 -15.94 18.08 -5.30
C PHE A 171 -16.06 19.55 -5.66
N ALA A 172 -17.27 20.04 -5.93
CA ALA A 172 -17.47 21.46 -6.14
C ALA A 172 -17.18 22.24 -4.86
N VAL A 173 -16.86 23.53 -5.03
CA VAL A 173 -16.71 24.45 -3.91
C VAL A 173 -18.05 24.57 -3.19
N GLY A 174 -18.06 24.36 -1.88
CA GLY A 174 -19.28 24.36 -1.06
C GLY A 174 -19.95 23.00 -0.86
N ASP A 175 -19.55 21.95 -1.60
CA ASP A 175 -20.07 20.59 -1.38
C ASP A 175 -19.75 20.09 0.03
N THR A 176 -20.57 19.19 0.57
CA THR A 176 -20.19 18.44 1.77
C THR A 176 -19.23 17.31 1.36
N VAL A 177 -18.06 17.26 1.99
CA VAL A 177 -17.09 16.19 1.76
C VAL A 177 -17.29 15.11 2.82
N ASP A 178 -17.81 13.96 2.40
CA ASP A 178 -17.99 12.78 3.26
C ASP A 178 -16.79 11.82 3.11
N PRO A 179 -16.00 11.58 4.17
CA PRO A 179 -14.88 10.63 4.16
C PRO A 179 -15.22 9.20 3.68
N ALA A 180 -16.48 8.77 3.81
CA ALA A 180 -16.92 7.46 3.35
C ALA A 180 -17.00 7.38 1.82
N THR A 181 -17.25 8.50 1.14
CA THR A 181 -17.47 8.57 -0.32
C THR A 181 -16.47 9.46 -1.05
N ILE A 182 -15.44 9.95 -0.36
CA ILE A 182 -14.42 10.86 -0.89
C ILE A 182 -13.58 10.27 -2.03
N SER A 183 -13.37 8.96 -2.02
CA SER A 183 -12.56 8.25 -3.01
C SER A 183 -13.39 7.78 -4.22
N ASP A 184 -12.78 7.76 -5.40
CA ASP A 184 -13.33 7.12 -6.59
C ASP A 184 -13.35 5.58 -6.38
N PRO A 185 -14.53 4.93 -6.43
CA PRO A 185 -14.64 3.48 -6.25
C PRO A 185 -13.90 2.65 -7.31
N LEU A 186 -13.51 3.25 -8.43
CA LEU A 186 -12.71 2.61 -9.48
C LEU A 186 -11.20 2.62 -9.19
N VAL A 187 -10.77 3.35 -8.15
CA VAL A 187 -9.37 3.42 -7.71
C VAL A 187 -9.24 2.71 -6.37
N PRO A 188 -8.72 1.46 -6.35
CA PRO A 188 -8.48 0.75 -5.10
C PRO A 188 -7.49 1.50 -4.21
N ASP A 189 -7.61 1.34 -2.88
CA ASP A 189 -6.75 2.02 -1.90
C ASP A 189 -5.26 1.69 -2.10
N TYR A 190 -4.93 0.45 -2.49
CA TYR A 190 -3.54 0.07 -2.80
C TYR A 190 -2.96 0.80 -4.02
N ASN A 191 -3.82 1.47 -4.82
CA ASN A 191 -3.44 2.23 -5.99
C ASN A 191 -3.46 3.75 -5.75
N TYR A 192 -3.31 4.17 -4.50
CA TYR A 192 -3.18 5.54 -4.04
C TYR A 192 -1.96 5.63 -3.11
N ASP A 193 -0.96 6.41 -3.51
CA ASP A 193 0.26 6.62 -2.73
C ASP A 193 0.30 8.04 -2.18
N VAL A 194 0.66 8.17 -0.91
CA VAL A 194 1.15 9.42 -0.31
C VAL A 194 2.68 9.44 -0.40
N ILE A 195 3.27 10.64 -0.40
CA ILE A 195 4.73 10.81 -0.38
C ILE A 195 5.14 11.54 0.89
N SER A 196 6.20 11.09 1.56
CA SER A 196 6.88 11.88 2.60
C SER A 196 8.14 12.56 2.07
N GLY A 197 8.57 13.64 2.75
CA GLY A 197 9.81 14.39 2.45
C GLY A 197 9.62 15.67 1.62
N VAL A 198 8.39 15.98 1.23
CA VAL A 198 7.96 17.24 0.60
C VAL A 198 6.60 17.65 1.16
N ASP A 199 6.31 18.95 1.24
CA ASP A 199 4.99 19.40 1.67
C ASP A 199 4.10 19.71 0.48
N TYR A 200 2.85 19.23 0.47
CA TYR A 200 1.94 19.45 -0.64
C TYR A 200 0.45 19.52 -0.28
N ASP A 201 -0.30 20.26 -1.11
CA ASP A 201 -1.73 20.44 -0.94
C ASP A 201 -2.45 19.84 -2.16
N ILE A 202 -3.42 18.96 -1.94
CA ILE A 202 -4.25 18.35 -2.97
C ILE A 202 -5.60 19.07 -3.02
N ASP A 203 -5.83 19.86 -4.06
CA ASP A 203 -7.10 20.55 -4.29
C ASP A 203 -8.10 19.62 -4.98
N ILE A 204 -9.01 19.05 -4.20
CA ILE A 204 -10.04 18.12 -4.69
C ILE A 204 -11.17 18.81 -5.45
N SER A 205 -11.16 20.15 -5.55
CA SER A 205 -12.07 20.89 -6.44
C SER A 205 -11.54 21.02 -7.88
N LYS A 206 -10.25 20.76 -8.09
CA LYS A 206 -9.63 20.88 -9.41
C LYS A 206 -9.79 19.59 -10.24
N PRO A 207 -9.78 19.72 -11.59
CA PRO A 207 -9.73 18.56 -12.48
C PRO A 207 -8.54 17.64 -12.13
N VAL A 208 -8.74 16.33 -12.33
CA VAL A 208 -7.65 15.34 -12.22
C VAL A 208 -6.47 15.75 -13.10
N GLY A 209 -5.26 15.69 -12.55
CA GLY A 209 -4.03 16.14 -13.22
C GLY A 209 -3.67 17.61 -12.97
N GLN A 210 -4.49 18.35 -12.22
CA GLN A 210 -4.23 19.74 -11.82
C GLN A 210 -4.51 19.98 -10.33
N ARG A 211 -4.40 18.94 -9.50
CA ARG A 211 -4.79 18.99 -8.07
C ARG A 211 -3.65 19.38 -7.15
N ILE A 212 -2.39 19.22 -7.53
CA ILE A 212 -1.24 19.58 -6.69
C ILE A 212 -0.97 21.09 -6.85
N ILE A 213 -1.57 21.88 -5.96
CA ILE A 213 -1.52 23.35 -6.02
C ILE A 213 -0.35 23.94 -5.24
N ARG A 214 0.22 23.17 -4.32
CA ARG A 214 1.41 23.50 -3.53
C ARG A 214 2.29 22.27 -3.49
N LEU A 215 3.57 22.44 -3.80
CA LEU A 215 4.61 21.42 -3.65
C LEU A 215 5.92 22.12 -3.32
N VAL A 216 6.38 21.97 -2.07
CA VAL A 216 7.52 22.71 -1.53
C VAL A 216 8.41 21.81 -0.70
N MET A 217 9.66 22.24 -0.50
CA MET A 217 10.58 21.59 0.43
C MET A 217 10.10 21.82 1.88
N PRO A 218 10.20 20.79 2.75
CA PRO A 218 9.73 20.88 4.13
C PRO A 218 10.51 21.94 4.90
N GLY A 219 9.83 22.66 5.79
CA GLY A 219 10.41 23.66 6.70
C GLY A 219 10.87 24.98 6.05
N THR A 220 11.12 25.03 4.74
CA THR A 220 11.54 26.27 4.05
C THR A 220 10.42 26.92 3.24
N GLY A 221 9.40 26.15 2.86
CA GLY A 221 8.34 26.63 1.95
C GLY A 221 8.83 26.91 0.53
N THR A 222 10.08 26.57 0.20
CA THR A 222 10.65 26.81 -1.13
C THR A 222 10.03 25.85 -2.13
N PRO A 223 9.48 26.33 -3.27
CA PRO A 223 8.93 25.46 -4.30
C PRO A 223 9.92 24.40 -4.77
N VAL A 224 9.44 23.17 -4.97
CA VAL A 224 10.24 22.11 -5.59
C VAL A 224 10.52 22.49 -7.04
N ALA A 225 11.80 22.69 -7.37
CA ALA A 225 12.22 22.98 -8.74
C ALA A 225 12.00 21.76 -9.65
N ALA A 226 11.60 22.00 -10.90
CA ALA A 226 11.26 20.94 -11.85
C ALA A 226 12.43 19.97 -12.15
N ASP A 227 13.66 20.48 -12.09
CA ASP A 227 14.91 19.78 -12.35
C ASP A 227 15.60 19.24 -11.10
N ALA A 228 15.12 19.59 -9.89
CA ALA A 228 15.60 19.04 -8.63
C ALA A 228 15.54 17.50 -8.67
N GLN A 229 16.57 16.84 -8.13
CA GLN A 229 16.68 15.38 -8.15
C GLN A 229 16.38 14.80 -6.77
N PHE A 230 15.57 13.76 -6.74
CA PHE A 230 15.19 13.04 -5.53
C PHE A 230 15.43 11.54 -5.74
N VAL A 231 15.89 10.86 -4.70
CA VAL A 231 15.74 9.40 -4.65
C VAL A 231 14.37 9.12 -4.04
N ILE A 232 13.55 8.32 -4.71
CA ILE A 232 12.25 7.91 -4.18
C ILE A 232 12.31 6.43 -3.79
N ALA A 233 12.12 6.17 -2.49
CA ALA A 233 11.96 4.85 -1.92
C ALA A 233 10.57 4.32 -2.29
N VAL A 234 10.54 3.20 -3.00
CA VAL A 234 9.33 2.62 -3.60
C VAL A 234 9.29 1.13 -3.34
N ASN A 235 8.11 0.54 -3.41
CA ASN A 235 7.99 -0.92 -3.43
C ASN A 235 8.25 -1.48 -4.85
N ASN A 236 8.71 -2.73 -4.91
CA ASN A 236 9.01 -3.43 -6.16
C ASN A 236 7.82 -3.51 -7.13
N TYR A 237 6.59 -3.63 -6.63
CA TYR A 237 5.37 -3.62 -7.44
C TYR A 237 5.26 -2.31 -8.23
N ARG A 238 5.38 -1.15 -7.57
CA ARG A 238 5.38 0.17 -8.22
C ARG A 238 6.51 0.29 -9.21
N ARG A 239 7.74 -0.03 -8.80
CA ARG A 239 8.91 0.08 -9.66
C ARG A 239 8.75 -0.76 -10.94
N SER A 240 8.12 -1.93 -10.86
CA SER A 240 7.88 -2.80 -12.03
C SER A 240 6.74 -2.33 -12.96
N GLY A 241 6.09 -1.21 -12.66
CA GLY A 241 4.98 -0.64 -13.45
C GLY A 241 3.60 -0.92 -12.85
N GLY A 242 3.53 -1.51 -11.66
CA GLY A 242 2.28 -1.77 -10.95
C GLY A 242 1.47 -0.50 -10.72
N GLY A 243 0.20 -0.54 -11.11
CA GLY A 243 -0.71 0.61 -11.02
C GLY A 243 -0.46 1.73 -12.02
N ASN A 244 0.50 1.57 -12.96
CA ASN A 244 0.82 2.51 -14.03
C ASN A 244 1.20 3.94 -13.55
N PHE A 245 1.89 4.04 -12.42
CA PHE A 245 2.41 5.33 -11.94
C PHE A 245 3.51 5.85 -12.86
N PRO A 246 3.49 7.14 -13.25
CA PRO A 246 4.43 7.69 -14.22
C PRO A 246 5.84 7.80 -13.64
N GLY A 247 6.84 7.67 -14.50
CA GLY A 247 8.25 7.96 -14.17
C GLY A 247 8.97 6.93 -13.30
N VAL A 248 8.28 5.98 -12.65
CA VAL A 248 8.90 5.08 -11.66
C VAL A 248 9.60 3.85 -12.26
N VAL A 249 9.27 3.47 -13.51
CA VAL A 249 9.92 2.35 -14.20
C VAL A 249 11.27 2.79 -14.77
N LYS A 250 12.29 2.79 -13.90
CA LYS A 250 13.65 3.27 -14.19
C LYS A 250 14.72 2.35 -13.59
N THR A 251 15.98 2.62 -13.92
CA THR A 251 17.12 1.98 -13.27
C THR A 251 17.05 2.20 -11.75
N GLN A 252 17.19 1.12 -10.99
CA GLN A 252 17.21 1.16 -9.53
C GLN A 252 18.54 1.72 -9.04
N VAL A 253 18.48 2.54 -8.01
CA VAL A 253 19.66 2.99 -7.24
C VAL A 253 19.79 2.26 -5.90
N TYR A 254 18.74 1.55 -5.51
CA TYR A 254 18.70 0.64 -4.37
C TYR A 254 17.80 -0.55 -4.70
N ASN A 255 18.28 -1.77 -4.45
CA ASN A 255 17.52 -3.02 -4.49
C ASN A 255 18.29 -4.12 -3.74
N GLN A 256 18.01 -4.28 -2.45
CA GLN A 256 18.60 -5.35 -1.64
C GLN A 256 17.64 -6.54 -1.43
N GLN A 257 16.51 -6.59 -2.16
CA GLN A 257 15.49 -7.63 -2.02
C GLN A 257 14.97 -7.80 -0.58
N GLN A 258 14.98 -6.73 0.21
CA GLN A 258 14.48 -6.74 1.58
C GLN A 258 12.98 -6.45 1.61
N GLU A 259 12.21 -7.35 2.20
CA GLU A 259 10.78 -7.19 2.42
C GLU A 259 10.49 -5.98 3.31
N ILE A 260 9.65 -5.05 2.85
CA ILE A 260 9.32 -3.83 3.61
C ILE A 260 8.75 -4.19 4.97
N ARG A 261 7.85 -5.18 5.04
CA ARG A 261 7.28 -5.62 6.33
C ARG A 261 8.37 -6.09 7.31
N GLN A 262 9.39 -6.79 6.83
CA GLN A 262 10.49 -7.22 7.71
C GLN A 262 11.32 -6.02 8.16
N LEU A 263 11.59 -5.05 7.28
CA LEU A 263 12.26 -3.81 7.65
C LEU A 263 11.51 -3.03 8.74
N LEU A 264 10.17 -2.97 8.66
CA LEU A 264 9.33 -2.35 9.70
C LEU A 264 9.45 -3.09 11.04
N ILE A 265 9.44 -4.42 11.02
CA ILE A 265 9.60 -5.26 12.21
C ILE A 265 10.98 -5.05 12.83
N ASP A 266 12.04 -5.12 12.01
CA ASP A 266 13.42 -5.00 12.46
C ASP A 266 13.68 -3.60 13.05
N TRP A 267 13.16 -2.55 12.42
CA TRP A 267 13.25 -1.18 12.94
C TRP A 267 12.53 -1.07 14.29
N ALA A 268 11.30 -1.58 14.39
CA ALA A 268 10.51 -1.56 15.62
C ALA A 268 11.23 -2.29 16.76
N GLN A 269 11.79 -3.47 16.49
CA GLN A 269 12.58 -4.23 17.45
C GLN A 269 13.84 -3.49 17.89
N ALA A 270 14.55 -2.88 16.94
CA ALA A 270 15.79 -2.15 17.23
C ALA A 270 15.54 -0.89 18.07
N LYS A 271 14.43 -0.18 17.83
CA LYS A 271 14.05 1.02 18.59
C LYS A 271 13.39 0.68 19.92
N GLY A 272 12.69 -0.45 20.00
CA GLY A 272 11.96 -0.93 21.17
C GLY A 272 10.66 -0.16 21.44
N VAL A 273 10.61 1.14 21.13
CA VAL A 273 9.41 1.99 21.23
C VAL A 273 9.14 2.67 19.89
N ILE A 274 7.89 2.58 19.43
CA ILE A 274 7.34 3.36 18.31
C ILE A 274 6.69 4.60 18.93
N ASN A 275 7.33 5.75 18.76
CA ASN A 275 6.81 7.04 19.21
C ASN A 275 6.63 7.96 18.01
N PRO A 276 5.40 8.36 17.66
CA PRO A 276 5.17 9.20 16.49
C PRO A 276 5.82 10.58 16.59
N ALA A 277 6.14 11.08 17.79
CA ALA A 277 6.91 12.32 17.93
C ALA A 277 8.30 12.26 17.27
N ASP A 278 8.84 11.06 17.02
CA ASP A 278 10.15 10.87 16.41
C ASP A 278 10.13 10.95 14.88
N PHE A 279 8.96 10.79 14.24
CA PHE A 279 8.88 10.64 12.78
C PHE A 279 7.67 11.31 12.11
N PHE A 280 6.56 11.55 12.82
CA PHE A 280 5.34 12.08 12.23
C PHE A 280 5.47 13.58 12.01
N VAL A 281 5.35 14.01 10.75
CA VAL A 281 5.35 15.42 10.37
C VAL A 281 4.26 15.60 9.31
N PRO A 282 3.15 16.30 9.63
CA PRO A 282 2.09 16.54 8.67
C PRO A 282 2.64 17.23 7.41
N ASN A 283 2.73 16.51 6.31
CA ASN A 283 3.35 17.01 5.08
C ASN A 283 2.33 17.12 3.93
N TRP A 284 1.13 16.57 4.09
CA TRP A 284 0.09 16.75 3.08
C TRP A 284 -1.30 16.97 3.65
N LYS A 285 -2.16 17.62 2.86
CA LYS A 285 -3.56 17.84 3.19
C LYS A 285 -4.44 17.95 1.97
N LEU A 286 -5.72 17.66 2.16
CA LEU A 286 -6.77 17.96 1.18
C LEU A 286 -7.26 19.38 1.37
N VAL A 287 -7.42 20.10 0.27
CA VAL A 287 -7.95 21.45 0.25
C VAL A 287 -9.05 21.60 -0.80
N ARG A 288 -9.82 22.68 -0.69
CA ARG A 288 -10.68 23.21 -1.74
C ARG A 288 -10.46 24.71 -1.81
N GLU A 289 -9.99 25.20 -2.97
CA GLU A 289 -9.55 26.60 -3.14
C GLU A 289 -8.56 27.06 -2.05
N GLY A 290 -7.66 26.16 -1.65
CA GLY A 290 -6.64 26.42 -0.62
C GLY A 290 -7.14 26.33 0.83
N VAL A 291 -8.44 26.11 1.07
CA VAL A 291 -9.00 25.92 2.42
C VAL A 291 -8.98 24.43 2.77
N SER A 292 -8.52 24.09 3.99
CA SER A 292 -8.47 22.70 4.46
C SER A 292 -9.86 22.05 4.48
N VAL A 293 -9.94 20.79 4.07
CA VAL A 293 -11.18 20.00 4.12
C VAL A 293 -11.45 19.46 5.53
N PHE A 294 -10.39 19.14 6.27
CA PHE A 294 -10.42 18.60 7.62
C PHE A 294 -9.61 19.45 8.59
#